data_AF-A0A7Y0VY07-F1
#
_entry.id   AF-A0A7Y0VY07-F1
#
_cell.length_a   1.000
_cell.length_b   1.000
_cell.length_c   1.000
_cell.angle_alpha   90.00
_cell.angle_beta   90.00
_cell.angle_gamma   90.00
#
_symmetry.space_group_name_H-M   'P 1'
#
loop_
_entity.id
_entity.type
_entity.pdbx_description
1 polymer ?
#
loop_
_entity_poly.entity_id
_entity_poly.type
_entity_poly.pdbx_seq_one_letter_code
_entity_poly.pdbx_strand_id
1 'polypeptide(L)'
;MSIETTRKPAPTLLTEPLTLTLDHLTLGDLNAYRQATHAEQWPPADLNGDERKFYIEQQQKFAAEAALGLALFLNDQVARQLSEPIEE
;
A
#
# COMPACT_ATOMS: atom_id res chain seq x y z
N MET A 1 5.25 39.85 -5.15
CA MET A 1 5.46 38.83 -6.20
C MET A 1 4.83 37.55 -5.71
N SER A 2 3.64 37.21 -6.20
CA SER A 2 2.94 35.98 -5.82
C SER A 2 3.44 34.86 -6.70
N ILE A 3 3.95 33.78 -6.09
CA ILE A 3 4.35 32.58 -6.80
C ILE A 3 3.05 31.87 -7.17
N GLU A 4 2.50 32.18 -8.34
CA GLU A 4 1.43 31.38 -8.93
C GLU A 4 2.02 30.00 -9.20
N THR A 5 1.80 29.09 -8.26
CA THR A 5 1.91 27.67 -8.52
C THR A 5 0.76 27.34 -9.45
N THR A 6 1.01 27.42 -10.76
CA THR A 6 0.15 26.85 -11.80
C THR A 6 0.22 25.33 -11.63
N ARG A 7 -0.40 24.82 -10.56
CA ARG A 7 -0.72 23.41 -10.43
C ARG A 7 -1.63 23.11 -11.60
N LYS A 8 -1.09 22.41 -12.60
CA LYS A 8 -1.92 21.81 -13.64
C LYS A 8 -3.02 21.01 -12.94
N PRO A 9 -4.28 21.15 -13.37
CA PRO A 9 -5.34 20.32 -12.83
C PRO A 9 -4.93 18.86 -12.95
N ALA A 10 -5.28 18.06 -11.94
CA ALA A 10 -5.12 16.62 -12.01
C ALA A 10 -5.77 16.13 -13.31
N PRO A 11 -5.09 15.32 -14.14
CA PRO A 11 -5.68 14.78 -15.36
C PRO A 11 -7.06 14.18 -15.04
N THR A 12 -8.05 14.40 -15.91
CA THR A 12 -9.44 13.95 -15.71
C THR A 12 -9.53 12.47 -15.32
N LEU A 13 -8.60 11.65 -15.82
CA LEU A 13 -8.50 10.23 -15.52
C LEU A 13 -8.14 9.89 -14.06
N LEU A 14 -7.60 10.83 -13.27
CA LEU A 14 -7.41 10.67 -11.81
C LEU A 14 -8.71 10.87 -11.02
N THR A 15 -9.78 11.34 -11.66
CA THR A 15 -11.10 11.54 -11.03
C THR A 15 -12.06 10.39 -11.26
N GLU A 16 -11.74 9.47 -12.17
CA GLU A 16 -12.52 8.25 -12.39
C GLU A 16 -12.12 7.16 -11.38
N PRO A 17 -13.08 6.40 -10.83
CA PRO A 17 -12.76 5.30 -9.95
C PRO A 17 -11.93 4.24 -10.69
N LEU A 18 -10.75 3.95 -10.16
CA LEU A 18 -9.91 2.84 -10.62
C LEU A 18 -10.69 1.53 -10.47
N THR A 19 -11.01 0.90 -11.60
CA THR A 19 -11.60 -0.44 -11.60
C THR A 19 -10.46 -1.44 -11.51
N LEU A 20 -10.10 -1.83 -10.29
CA LEU A 20 -8.96 -2.70 -10.02
C LEU A 20 -9.39 -4.17 -10.05
N THR A 21 -8.67 -4.98 -10.83
CA THR A 21 -8.73 -6.45 -10.72
C THR A 21 -7.46 -6.90 -10.03
N LEU A 22 -7.58 -7.45 -8.83
CA LEU A 22 -6.43 -7.96 -8.08
C LEU A 22 -6.04 -9.35 -8.61
N ASP A 23 -4.78 -9.52 -8.99
CA ASP A 23 -4.24 -10.84 -9.29
C ASP A 23 -3.98 -11.65 -8.00
N HIS A 24 -3.61 -12.93 -8.16
CA HIS A 24 -3.38 -13.82 -7.03
C HIS A 24 -2.21 -13.34 -6.14
N LEU A 25 -1.18 -12.72 -6.72
CA LEU A 25 -0.03 -12.22 -5.96
C LEU A 25 -0.46 -11.05 -5.06
N THR A 26 -1.18 -10.10 -5.64
CA THR A 26 -1.69 -8.90 -4.97
C THR A 26 -2.73 -9.23 -3.91
N LEU A 27 -3.57 -10.25 -4.14
CA LEU A 27 -4.45 -10.79 -3.10
C LEU A 27 -3.67 -11.41 -1.94
N GLY A 28 -2.55 -12.06 -2.23
CA GLY A 28 -1.61 -12.56 -1.23
C GLY A 28 -1.06 -11.43 -0.36
N ASP A 29 -0.57 -10.35 -0.99
CA ASP A 29 -0.05 -9.17 -0.29
C ASP A 29 -1.13 -8.47 0.55
N LEU A 30 -2.35 -8.34 0.02
CA LEU A 30 -3.47 -7.77 0.78
C LEU A 30 -3.80 -8.60 2.02
N ASN A 31 -3.79 -9.92 1.89
CA ASN A 31 -4.03 -10.81 3.02
C ASN A 31 -2.87 -10.74 4.04
N ALA A 32 -1.62 -10.72 3.58
CA ALA A 32 -0.44 -10.59 4.44
C ALA A 32 -0.47 -9.26 5.21
N TYR A 33 -0.78 -8.15 4.53
CA TYR A 33 -0.96 -6.85 5.16
C TYR A 33 -2.03 -6.90 6.25
N ARG A 34 -3.23 -7.44 5.93
CA ARG A 34 -4.32 -7.58 6.91
C ARG A 34 -3.92 -8.42 8.12
N GLN A 35 -3.23 -9.55 7.90
CA GLN A 35 -2.80 -10.43 8.98
C GLN A 35 -1.77 -9.75 9.88
N ALA A 36 -0.78 -9.08 9.30
CA ALA A 36 0.27 -8.38 10.02
C ALA A 36 -0.30 -7.21 10.84
N THR A 37 -1.13 -6.35 10.24
CA THR A 37 -1.78 -5.23 10.96
C THR A 37 -2.71 -5.72 12.07
N HIS A 38 -3.43 -6.81 11.86
CA HIS A 38 -4.24 -7.43 12.91
C HIS A 38 -3.36 -7.97 14.04
N ALA A 39 -2.28 -8.68 13.72
CA ALA A 39 -1.34 -9.20 14.70
C ALA A 39 -0.68 -8.07 15.53
N GLU A 40 -0.36 -6.94 14.89
CA GLU A 40 0.17 -5.75 15.56
C GLU A 40 -0.83 -5.16 16.57
N GLN A 41 -2.10 -5.02 16.18
CA GLN A 41 -3.15 -4.45 17.04
C GLN A 41 -3.57 -5.40 18.17
N TRP A 42 -3.57 -6.70 17.90
CA TRP A 42 -3.94 -7.76 18.84
C TRP A 42 -2.83 -8.80 18.98
N PRO A 43 -1.71 -8.44 19.63
CA PRO A 43 -0.63 -9.38 19.88
C PRO A 43 -1.07 -10.48 20.87
N PRO A 44 -0.45 -11.67 20.83
CA PRO A 44 -0.71 -12.75 21.77
C PRO A 44 -0.64 -12.29 23.23
N ALA A 45 -1.59 -12.77 24.05
CA ALA A 45 -1.77 -12.32 25.43
C ALA A 45 -0.64 -12.75 26.38
N ASP A 46 0.13 -13.77 26.00
CA ASP A 46 1.29 -14.30 26.71
C ASP A 46 2.56 -13.46 26.50
N LEU A 47 2.63 -12.64 25.45
CA LEU A 47 3.75 -11.73 25.21
C LEU A 47 3.69 -10.52 26.13
N ASN A 48 4.80 -10.22 26.80
CA ASN A 48 4.93 -9.07 27.70
C ASN A 48 6.22 -8.27 27.44
N GLY A 49 6.27 -7.05 27.97
CA GLY A 49 7.45 -6.19 27.94
C GLY A 49 8.12 -6.08 26.57
N ASP A 50 9.42 -6.40 26.54
CA ASP A 50 10.26 -6.30 25.34
C ASP A 50 9.89 -7.32 24.26
N GLU A 51 9.40 -8.50 24.63
CA GLU A 51 8.96 -9.52 23.67
C GLU A 51 7.74 -9.04 22.87
N ARG A 52 6.78 -8.43 23.58
CA ARG A 52 5.61 -7.82 22.94
C ARG A 52 6.02 -6.67 22.02
N LYS A 53 6.96 -5.84 22.45
CA LYS A 53 7.47 -4.74 21.62
C LYS A 53 8.14 -5.26 20.35
N PHE A 54 9.05 -6.22 20.48
CA PHE A 54 9.72 -6.83 19.34
C PHE A 54 8.73 -7.49 18.37
N TYR A 55 7.72 -8.20 18.89
CA TYR A 55 6.67 -8.80 18.07
C TYR A 55 5.94 -7.74 17.25
N ILE A 56 5.49 -6.66 17.88
CA ILE A 56 4.80 -5.53 17.22
C ILE A 56 5.70 -4.94 16.12
N GLU A 57 6.97 -4.66 16.42
CA GLU A 57 7.92 -4.12 15.44
C GLU A 57 8.12 -5.05 14.24
N GLN A 58 8.10 -6.37 14.44
CA GLN A 58 8.19 -7.33 13.33
C GLN A 58 6.91 -7.35 12.48
N GLN A 59 5.73 -7.31 13.10
CA GLN A 59 4.47 -7.23 12.36
C GLN A 59 4.36 -5.93 11.56
N GLN A 60 4.86 -4.82 12.09
CA GLN A 60 4.94 -3.55 11.36
C GLN A 60 5.82 -3.66 10.11
N LYS A 61 6.95 -4.37 10.18
CA LYS A 61 7.81 -4.61 9.01
C LYS A 61 7.11 -5.45 7.96
N PHE A 62 6.46 -6.55 8.35
CA PHE A 62 5.69 -7.38 7.42
C PHE A 62 4.54 -6.61 6.78
N ALA A 63 3.83 -5.78 7.55
CA ALA A 63 2.80 -4.91 7.01
C ALA A 63 3.37 -3.89 6.02
N ALA A 64 4.52 -3.28 6.31
CA ALA A 64 5.16 -2.32 5.42
C ALA A 64 5.61 -2.97 4.09
N GLU A 65 6.18 -4.18 4.13
CA GLU A 65 6.58 -4.93 2.94
C GLU A 65 5.38 -5.29 2.06
N ALA A 66 4.31 -5.82 2.65
CA ALA A 66 3.08 -6.14 1.93
C ALA A 66 2.40 -4.88 1.36
N ALA A 67 2.39 -3.77 2.11
CA ALA A 67 1.86 -2.49 1.65
C ALA A 67 2.65 -1.93 0.47
N LEU A 68 3.97 -2.13 0.43
CA LEU A 68 4.80 -1.73 -0.71
C LEU A 68 4.43 -2.50 -1.97
N GLY A 69 4.25 -3.82 -1.89
CA GLY A 69 3.79 -4.65 -3.01
C GLY A 69 2.45 -4.16 -3.58
N LEU A 70 1.48 -3.91 -2.69
CA LEU A 70 0.18 -3.32 -3.08
C LEU A 70 0.34 -1.94 -3.73
N ALA A 71 1.17 -1.07 -3.18
CA ALA A 71 1.38 0.28 -3.72
C ALA A 71 2.00 0.25 -5.12
N LEU A 72 2.98 -0.63 -5.34
CA LEU A 72 3.60 -0.82 -6.67
C LEU A 72 2.59 -1.36 -7.69
N PHE A 73 1.77 -2.34 -7.29
CA PHE A 73 0.71 -2.85 -8.15
C PHE A 73 -0.31 -1.75 -8.51
N LEU A 74 -0.79 -1.00 -7.52
CA LEU A 74 -1.73 0.10 -7.76
C LEU A 74 -1.14 1.15 -8.69
N ASN A 75 0.15 1.48 -8.51
CA ASN A 75 0.85 2.42 -9.38
C ASN A 75 0.93 1.92 -10.84
N ASP A 76 1.25 0.64 -11.05
CA ASP A 76 1.24 0.03 -12.39
C ASP A 76 -0.15 0.03 -13.02
N GLN A 77 -1.20 -0.31 -12.27
CA GLN A 77 -2.58 -0.26 -12.77
C GLN A 77 -2.99 1.16 -13.19
N VAL A 78 -2.62 2.16 -12.39
CA VAL A 78 -2.84 3.58 -12.72
C VAL A 78 -2.09 3.93 -14.01
N ALA A 79 -0.80 3.61 -14.12
CA ALA A 79 -0.01 3.92 -15.31
C ALA A 79 -0.62 3.30 -16.59
N ARG A 80 -1.05 2.03 -16.53
CA ARG A 80 -1.75 1.35 -17.63
C ARG A 80 -3.06 2.02 -18.01
N GLN A 81 -3.89 2.39 -17.02
CA GLN A 81 -5.17 3.05 -17.27
C GLN A 81 -4.97 4.45 -17.87
N LEU A 82 -3.89 5.15 -17.49
CA LEU A 82 -3.53 6.46 -18.00
C LEU A 82 -2.82 6.42 -19.37
N SER A 83 -2.50 5.23 -19.90
CA SER A 83 -1.66 5.07 -21.09
C SER A 83 -0.30 5.76 -20.97
N GLU A 84 0.23 5.85 -19.75
CA GLU A 84 1.61 6.31 -19.53
C GLU A 84 2.56 5.23 -20.09
N PRO A 85 3.62 5.61 -20.82
CA PRO A 85 4.59 4.64 -21.29
C PRO A 85 5.27 4.00 -20.08
N ILE A 86 5.02 2.71 -19.87
CA ILE A 86 5.75 1.91 -18.88
C ILE A 86 7.10 1.62 -19.51
N GLU A 87 8.16 2.21 -18.97
CA GLU A 87 9.53 1.82 -19.34
C GLU A 87 9.75 0.37 -18.88
N GLU A 88 9.90 -0.54 -19.85
CA GLU A 88 10.29 -1.95 -19.64
C GLU A 88 11.74 -2.10 -19.17
#